data_AF-A0A7G5DHI5-F1
#
_entry.id   AF-A0A7G5DHI5-F1
#
_cell.length_a   1.000
_cell.length_b   1.000
_cell.length_c   1.000
_cell.angle_alpha   90.00
_cell.angle_beta   90.00
_cell.angle_gamma   90.00
#
_symmetry.space_group_name_H-M   'P 1'
#
loop_
_entity.id
_entity.type
_entity.pdbx_description
1 polymer ?
#
loop_
_entity_poly.entity_id
_entity_poly.type
_entity_poly.pdbx_seq_one_letter_code
_entity_poly.pdbx_strand_id
1 'polypeptide(L)'
;MINGRLLKQYDFPVALGITHLTTAAFLLNSSASLPSWVSSYSYFSALTCLLLSLVLKPLQGFLTGIAVSFAATVIIRAINMSLVSLHGAGVDYLLGLMGAVIGLIAILIYSKVKLSQTFENGFALGCTGALGGYLLSMFLSCNTVLYCGPAFSWGA
;
A
#
# COMPACT_ATOMS: atom_id res chain seq x y z
N MET A 1 -19.80 23.09 1.61
CA MET A 1 -18.38 23.19 1.20
C MET A 1 -17.53 22.91 2.43
N ILE A 2 -16.88 21.75 2.50
CA ILE A 2 -15.97 21.43 3.61
C ILE A 2 -14.69 22.25 3.40
N ASN A 3 -14.33 23.06 4.39
CA ASN A 3 -13.21 23.99 4.30
C ASN A 3 -11.90 23.20 4.12
N GLY A 4 -11.05 23.58 3.15
CA GLY A 4 -9.79 22.86 2.86
C GLY A 4 -8.81 22.78 4.04
N ARG A 5 -8.98 23.64 5.06
CA ARG A 5 -8.25 23.53 6.34
C ARG A 5 -8.73 22.37 7.22
N LEU A 6 -10.04 22.07 7.23
CA LEU A 6 -10.60 20.94 7.97
C LEU A 6 -10.10 19.61 7.39
N LEU A 7 -10.09 19.44 6.06
CA LEU A 7 -9.57 18.22 5.40
C LEU A 7 -8.09 17.95 5.67
N LYS A 8 -7.25 18.99 5.79
CA LYS A 8 -5.84 18.85 6.19
C LYS A 8 -5.68 18.27 7.59
N GLN A 9 -6.62 18.59 8.47
CA GLN A 9 -6.61 18.18 9.88
C GLN A 9 -7.06 16.72 10.06
N TYR A 10 -7.82 16.17 9.09
CA TYR A 10 -8.35 14.80 9.15
C TYR A 10 -7.55 13.76 8.35
N ASP A 11 -6.66 14.15 7.43
CA ASP A 11 -5.95 13.19 6.56
C ASP A 11 -5.09 12.18 7.35
N PHE A 12 -4.36 12.63 8.38
CA PHE A 12 -3.57 11.75 9.23
C PHE A 12 -4.41 10.81 10.13
N PRO A 13 -5.41 11.29 10.91
CA PRO A 13 -6.24 10.38 11.70
C PRO A 13 -7.09 9.43 10.83
N VAL A 14 -7.51 9.85 9.63
CA VAL A 14 -8.18 8.95 8.67
C VAL A 14 -7.22 7.88 8.18
N ALA A 15 -6.00 8.24 7.76
CA ALA A 15 -5.00 7.29 7.34
C ALA A 15 -4.64 6.28 8.45
N LEU A 16 -4.47 6.75 9.70
CA LEU A 16 -4.28 5.87 10.85
C LEU A 16 -5.49 4.96 11.07
N GLY A 17 -6.71 5.52 11.05
CA GLY A 17 -7.95 4.75 11.20
C GLY A 17 -8.04 3.62 10.18
N ILE A 18 -7.82 3.91 8.89
CA ILE A 18 -7.80 2.91 7.82
C ILE A 18 -6.73 1.85 8.09
N THR A 19 -5.51 2.27 8.41
CA THR A 19 -4.38 1.35 8.65
C THR A 19 -4.68 0.39 9.81
N HIS A 20 -5.16 0.92 10.94
CA HIS A 20 -5.49 0.13 12.13
C HIS A 20 -6.73 -0.76 11.94
N LEU A 21 -7.80 -0.23 11.34
CA LEU A 21 -9.02 -1.01 11.09
C LEU A 21 -8.76 -2.15 10.12
N THR A 22 -7.98 -1.90 9.07
CA THR A 22 -7.60 -2.94 8.10
C THR A 22 -6.81 -4.04 8.79
N THR A 23 -5.76 -3.69 9.55
CA THR A 23 -4.97 -4.68 10.27
C THR A 23 -5.79 -5.44 11.31
N ALA A 24 -6.65 -4.76 12.08
CA ALA A 24 -7.53 -5.41 13.04
C ALA A 24 -8.50 -6.39 12.35
N ALA A 25 -9.15 -5.97 11.26
CA ALA A 25 -10.06 -6.81 10.50
C ALA A 25 -9.38 -8.08 9.96
N PHE A 26 -8.16 -7.96 9.42
CA PHE A 26 -7.41 -9.09 8.90
C PHE A 26 -6.80 -9.98 9.98
N LEU A 27 -6.39 -9.43 11.13
CA LEU A 27 -5.92 -10.24 12.26
C LEU A 27 -7.06 -11.05 12.89
N LEU A 28 -8.26 -10.46 13.01
CA LEU A 28 -9.46 -11.16 13.49
C LEU A 28 -9.91 -12.27 12.53
N ASN A 29 -9.62 -12.15 11.23
CA ASN A 29 -9.92 -13.17 10.21
C ASN A 29 -8.72 -14.06 9.83
N SER A 30 -7.58 -13.93 10.52
CA SER A 30 -6.30 -14.57 10.14
C SER A 30 -6.33 -16.10 10.16
N SER A 31 -7.33 -16.72 10.79
CA SER A 31 -7.49 -18.17 10.85
C SER A 31 -8.11 -18.80 9.60
N ALA A 32 -8.67 -18.02 8.66
CA ALA A 32 -9.45 -18.57 7.54
C ALA A 32 -8.87 -18.27 6.13
N SER A 33 -8.02 -17.25 5.96
CA SER A 33 -7.65 -16.79 4.61
C SER A 33 -6.27 -16.14 4.46
N LEU A 34 -5.60 -15.75 5.55
CA LEU A 34 -4.37 -14.94 5.47
C LEU A 34 -3.45 -15.17 6.68
N PRO A 35 -2.18 -15.56 6.47
CA PRO A 35 -1.22 -15.65 7.55
C PRO A 35 -1.05 -14.30 8.28
N SER A 36 -1.01 -14.32 9.60
CA SER A 36 -0.90 -13.12 10.45
C SER A 36 0.33 -12.25 10.11
N TRP A 37 1.42 -12.87 9.66
CA TRP A 37 2.65 -12.16 9.28
C TRP A 37 2.39 -11.17 8.13
N VAL A 38 1.55 -11.50 7.15
CA VAL A 38 1.20 -10.59 6.04
C VAL A 38 0.63 -9.29 6.59
N SER A 39 -0.40 -9.38 7.43
CA SER A 39 -1.06 -8.24 8.06
C SER A 39 -0.11 -7.40 8.90
N SER A 40 0.84 -8.04 9.61
CA SER A 40 1.86 -7.35 10.39
C SER A 40 2.84 -6.56 9.51
N TYR A 41 3.39 -7.16 8.46
CA TYR A 41 4.34 -6.46 7.58
C TYR A 41 3.69 -5.30 6.84
N SER A 42 2.45 -5.45 6.38
CA SER A 42 1.71 -4.36 5.74
C SER A 42 1.45 -3.22 6.72
N TYR A 43 1.09 -3.54 7.97
CA TYR A 43 0.88 -2.56 9.02
C TYR A 43 2.16 -1.74 9.29
N PHE A 44 3.29 -2.41 9.56
CA PHE A 44 4.54 -1.71 9.84
C PHE A 44 5.05 -0.91 8.65
N SER A 45 4.90 -1.44 7.42
CA SER A 45 5.28 -0.74 6.20
C SER A 45 4.42 0.50 5.98
N ALA A 46 3.10 0.38 6.13
CA ALA A 46 2.17 1.50 6.03
C ALA A 46 2.48 2.57 7.07
N LEU A 47 2.66 2.19 8.33
CA LEU A 47 2.99 3.11 9.42
C LEU A 47 4.31 3.85 9.13
N THR A 48 5.33 3.14 8.67
CA THR A 48 6.63 3.73 8.31
C THR A 48 6.48 4.73 7.17
N CYS A 49 5.73 4.37 6.12
CA CYS A 49 5.43 5.26 5.00
C CYS A 49 4.66 6.51 5.41
N LEU A 50 3.69 6.39 6.31
CA LEU A 50 2.93 7.52 6.85
C LEU A 50 3.83 8.45 7.66
N LEU A 51 4.64 7.90 8.57
CA LEU A 51 5.58 8.66 9.39
C LEU A 51 6.64 9.37 8.54
N LEU A 52 7.21 8.69 7.54
CA LEU A 52 8.17 9.29 6.61
C LEU A 52 7.52 10.43 5.80
N SER A 53 6.30 10.19 5.31
CA SER A 53 5.56 11.18 4.53
C SER A 53 5.24 12.43 5.35
N LEU A 54 4.94 12.30 6.66
CA LEU A 54 4.72 13.44 7.56
C LEU A 54 5.92 14.38 7.64
N VAL A 55 7.14 13.83 7.76
CA VAL A 55 8.39 14.63 7.80
C VAL A 55 8.52 15.47 6.52
N LEU A 56 8.08 14.91 5.39
CA LEU A 56 8.20 15.52 4.08
C LEU A 56 7.03 16.45 3.73
N LYS A 57 6.06 16.65 4.63
CA LYS A 57 4.89 17.54 4.48
C LYS A 57 4.16 17.30 3.15
N PRO A 58 3.38 16.22 3.04
CA PRO A 58 2.81 15.80 1.77
C PRO A 58 1.58 16.64 1.40
N LEU A 59 1.07 16.43 0.18
CA LEU A 59 -0.20 17.00 -0.28
C LEU A 59 -1.37 16.49 0.58
N GLN A 60 -2.47 17.24 0.62
CA GLN A 60 -3.70 16.79 1.28
C GLN A 60 -4.24 15.53 0.61
N GLY A 61 -4.68 14.55 1.39
CA GLY A 61 -5.22 13.28 0.90
C GLY A 61 -4.15 12.24 0.59
N PHE A 62 -2.87 12.62 0.56
CA PHE A 62 -1.76 11.74 0.22
C PHE A 62 -1.61 10.60 1.23
N LEU A 63 -1.71 10.91 2.53
CA LEU A 63 -1.59 9.92 3.60
C LEU A 63 -2.74 8.91 3.54
N THR A 64 -3.96 9.39 3.31
CA THR A 64 -5.13 8.52 3.10
C THR A 64 -4.93 7.60 1.88
N GLY A 65 -4.38 8.12 0.78
CA GLY A 65 -4.07 7.31 -0.42
C GLY A 65 -3.05 6.19 -0.16
N ILE A 66 -2.02 6.47 0.66
CA ILE A 66 -1.06 5.46 1.13
C ILE A 66 -1.80 4.37 1.91
N ALA A 67 -2.59 4.75 2.91
CA ALA A 67 -3.27 3.80 3.79
C ALA A 67 -4.22 2.89 2.99
N VAL A 68 -4.99 3.46 2.06
CA VAL A 68 -5.87 2.70 1.15
C VAL A 68 -5.06 1.76 0.26
N SER A 69 -3.90 2.18 -0.24
CA SER A 69 -3.04 1.34 -1.08
C SER A 69 -2.50 0.14 -0.32
N PHE A 70 -1.98 0.34 0.88
CA PHE A 70 -1.51 -0.77 1.71
C PHE A 70 -2.66 -1.72 2.04
N ALA A 71 -3.85 -1.21 2.35
CA ALA A 71 -5.04 -2.05 2.52
C ALA A 71 -5.36 -2.87 1.25
N ALA A 72 -5.29 -2.25 0.08
CA ALA A 72 -5.47 -2.93 -1.21
C ALA A 72 -4.41 -4.02 -1.44
N THR A 73 -3.13 -3.80 -1.09
CA THR A 73 -2.11 -4.85 -1.24
C THR A 73 -2.42 -6.08 -0.39
N VAL A 74 -2.97 -5.91 0.81
CA VAL A 74 -3.39 -7.01 1.69
C VAL A 74 -4.58 -7.75 1.09
N ILE A 75 -5.59 -7.02 0.59
CA ILE A 75 -6.76 -7.60 -0.08
C ILE A 75 -6.32 -8.42 -1.31
N ILE A 76 -5.43 -7.88 -2.14
CA ILE A 76 -4.89 -8.58 -3.31
C ILE A 76 -4.19 -9.88 -2.89
N ARG A 77 -3.40 -9.84 -1.81
CA ARG A 77 -2.74 -11.04 -1.27
C ARG A 77 -3.74 -12.05 -0.73
N ALA A 78 -4.80 -11.60 -0.05
CA ALA A 78 -5.89 -12.44 0.44
C ALA A 78 -6.53 -13.22 -0.71
N ILE A 79 -6.92 -12.50 -1.77
CA ILE A 79 -7.57 -13.07 -2.95
C ILE A 79 -6.63 -14.10 -3.60
N ASN A 80 -5.36 -13.78 -3.78
CA ASN A 80 -4.41 -14.70 -4.39
C ASN A 80 -4.19 -15.98 -3.58
N MET A 81 -4.10 -15.89 -2.24
CA MET A 81 -4.01 -17.08 -1.40
C MET A 81 -5.31 -17.90 -1.38
N SER A 82 -6.47 -17.28 -1.57
CA SER A 82 -7.75 -18.01 -1.69
C SER A 82 -7.93 -18.73 -3.02
N LEU A 83 -7.36 -18.20 -4.10
CA LEU A 83 -7.50 -18.76 -5.45
C LEU A 83 -6.48 -19.87 -5.71
N VAL A 84 -5.32 -19.79 -5.08
CA VAL A 84 -4.21 -20.70 -5.31
C VAL A 84 -3.57 -20.99 -3.97
N SER A 85 -3.40 -22.27 -3.64
CA SER A 85 -2.61 -22.70 -2.48
C SER A 85 -1.14 -22.35 -2.70
N LEU A 86 -0.77 -21.07 -2.57
CA LEU A 86 0.62 -20.62 -2.52
C LEU A 86 1.26 -21.18 -1.25
N HIS A 87 1.78 -22.41 -1.33
CA HIS A 87 2.72 -22.94 -0.35
C HIS A 87 4.11 -22.39 -0.69
N GLY A 88 4.44 -21.22 -0.15
CA GLY A 88 5.75 -20.61 -0.37
C GLY A 88 6.04 -19.47 0.59
N ALA A 89 7.30 -19.36 1.00
CA ALA A 89 7.79 -18.27 1.84
C ALA A 89 7.46 -16.93 1.15
N GLY A 90 6.73 -16.06 1.84
CA GLY A 90 6.15 -14.83 1.30
C GLY A 90 7.13 -13.70 0.98
N VAL A 91 8.29 -14.06 0.45
CA VAL A 91 9.35 -13.18 -0.03
C VAL A 91 8.84 -12.31 -1.18
N ASP A 92 7.94 -12.84 -2.00
CA ASP A 92 7.26 -12.08 -3.05
C ASP A 92 6.51 -10.88 -2.45
N TYR A 93 5.74 -11.09 -1.36
CA TYR A 93 5.03 -10.02 -0.67
C TYR A 93 5.95 -8.92 -0.17
N LEU A 94 7.07 -9.32 0.45
CA LEU A 94 8.07 -8.39 0.95
C LEU A 94 8.70 -7.58 -0.19
N LEU A 95 9.04 -8.20 -1.32
CA LEU A 95 9.53 -7.48 -2.49
C LEU A 95 8.50 -6.51 -3.06
N GLY A 96 7.22 -6.90 -3.09
CA GLY A 96 6.12 -6.02 -3.44
C GLY A 96 6.05 -4.80 -2.51
N LEU A 97 6.12 -5.01 -1.19
CA LEU A 97 6.11 -3.92 -0.20
C LEU A 97 7.32 -3.00 -0.35
N MET A 98 8.51 -3.53 -0.64
CA MET A 98 9.68 -2.70 -0.97
C MET A 98 9.43 -1.84 -2.22
N GLY A 99 8.81 -2.42 -3.25
CA GLY A 99 8.35 -1.69 -4.44
C GLY A 99 7.38 -0.57 -4.09
N ALA A 100 6.43 -0.82 -3.20
CA ALA A 100 5.47 0.17 -2.72
C ALA A 100 6.18 1.36 -2.04
N VAL A 101 7.17 1.09 -1.20
CA VAL A 101 7.98 2.12 -0.52
C VAL A 101 8.76 2.95 -1.54
N ILE A 102 9.42 2.30 -2.51
CA ILE A 102 10.21 3.00 -3.54
C ILE A 102 9.31 3.85 -4.43
N GLY A 103 8.18 3.30 -4.89
CA GLY A 103 7.20 4.02 -5.72
C GLY A 103 6.60 5.21 -4.98
N LEU A 104 6.35 5.08 -3.67
CA LEU A 104 5.92 6.17 -2.82
C LEU A 104 6.97 7.30 -2.76
N ILE A 105 8.24 6.96 -2.54
CA ILE A 105 9.31 7.97 -2.47
C ILE A 105 9.44 8.71 -3.81
N ALA A 106 9.39 7.97 -4.93
CA ALA A 106 9.47 8.55 -6.27
C ALA A 106 8.29 9.52 -6.53
N ILE A 107 7.06 9.11 -6.23
CA ILE A 107 5.89 9.97 -6.46
C ILE A 107 5.87 11.18 -5.52
N LEU A 108 6.39 11.02 -4.31
CA LEU A 108 6.47 12.10 -3.34
C LEU A 108 7.48 13.16 -3.80
N ILE A 109 8.64 12.76 -4.35
CA ILE A 109 9.60 13.69 -4.99
C ILE A 109 8.94 14.40 -6.18
N TYR A 110 8.25 13.66 -7.04
CA TYR A 110 7.54 14.22 -8.20
C TYR A 110 6.48 15.26 -7.78
N SER A 111 5.73 14.98 -6.70
CA SER A 111 4.68 15.86 -6.20
C SER A 111 5.18 17.26 -5.79
N LYS A 112 6.46 17.39 -5.42
CA LYS A 112 7.09 18.66 -5.03
C LYS A 112 7.40 19.57 -6.22
N VAL A 113 7.46 19.03 -7.43
CA VAL A 113 7.95 19.76 -8.60
C VAL A 113 6.81 20.47 -9.33
N LYS A 114 5.60 19.89 -9.41
CA LYS A 114 4.67 20.31 -10.47
C LYS A 114 3.15 20.15 -10.26
N LEU A 115 2.62 20.15 -9.04
CA LEU A 115 1.18 19.90 -8.86
C LEU A 115 0.38 20.90 -8.02
N SER A 116 -0.86 21.11 -8.48
CA SER A 116 -1.92 21.81 -7.77
C SER A 116 -2.27 21.08 -6.45
N GLN A 117 -2.41 21.83 -5.37
CA GLN A 117 -2.61 21.33 -4.00
C GLN A 117 -4.07 20.96 -3.69
N THR A 118 -4.68 20.11 -4.52
CA THR A 118 -6.03 19.57 -4.25
C THR A 118 -5.95 18.22 -3.53
N PHE A 119 -7.00 17.91 -2.76
CA PHE A 119 -7.12 16.64 -2.05
C PHE A 119 -7.13 15.43 -3.00
N GLU A 120 -7.89 15.53 -4.10
CA GLU A 120 -8.01 14.45 -5.11
C GLU A 120 -6.65 14.11 -5.73
N ASN A 121 -5.85 15.13 -6.06
CA ASN A 121 -4.51 14.94 -6.59
C ASN A 121 -3.58 14.27 -5.57
N GLY A 122 -3.63 14.71 -4.31
CA GLY A 122 -2.80 14.09 -3.26
C GLY A 122 -3.19 12.64 -3.02
N PHE A 123 -4.48 12.34 -2.93
CA PHE A 123 -4.99 10.96 -2.80
C PHE A 123 -4.56 10.09 -3.99
N ALA A 124 -4.77 10.56 -5.22
CA ALA A 124 -4.38 9.83 -6.42
C ALA A 124 -2.87 9.58 -6.49
N LEU A 125 -2.04 10.55 -6.09
CA LEU A 125 -0.59 10.39 -6.04
C LEU A 125 -0.16 9.38 -4.97
N GLY A 126 -0.74 9.47 -3.77
CA GLY A 126 -0.48 8.48 -2.70
C GLY A 126 -0.83 7.07 -3.15
N CYS A 127 -1.98 6.93 -3.85
CA CYS A 127 -2.41 5.67 -4.42
C CYS A 127 -1.48 5.14 -5.51
N THR A 128 -1.19 5.96 -6.52
CA THR A 128 -0.37 5.56 -7.67
C THR A 128 1.07 5.24 -7.29
N GLY A 129 1.67 5.97 -6.35
CA GLY A 129 3.02 5.66 -5.88
C GLY A 129 3.11 4.34 -5.15
N ALA A 130 2.29 4.15 -4.11
CA ALA A 130 2.35 2.94 -3.28
C ALA A 130 1.82 1.71 -4.03
N LEU A 131 0.62 1.78 -4.60
CA LEU A 131 0.02 0.64 -5.30
C LEU A 131 0.74 0.35 -6.62
N GLY A 132 1.11 1.39 -7.37
CA GLY A 132 1.86 1.22 -8.62
C GLY A 132 3.24 0.62 -8.39
N GLY A 133 3.96 1.09 -7.36
CA GLY A 133 5.24 0.51 -6.96
C GLY A 133 5.13 -0.96 -6.53
N TYR A 134 4.09 -1.30 -5.77
CA TYR A 134 3.79 -2.68 -5.39
C TYR A 134 3.57 -3.57 -6.60
N LEU A 135 2.66 -3.18 -7.50
CA LEU A 135 2.29 -3.96 -8.67
C LEU A 135 3.44 -4.11 -9.65
N LEU A 136 4.23 -3.06 -9.86
CA LEU A 136 5.41 -3.12 -10.73
C LEU A 136 6.47 -4.06 -10.17
N SER A 137 6.76 -3.97 -8.87
CA SER A 137 7.73 -4.87 -8.22
C SER A 137 7.26 -6.31 -8.28
N MET A 138 5.97 -6.57 -8.02
CA MET A 138 5.38 -7.89 -8.20
C MET A 138 5.50 -8.38 -9.65
N PHE A 139 5.11 -7.57 -10.63
CA PHE A 139 5.21 -7.94 -12.02
C PHE A 139 6.63 -8.31 -12.43
N LEU A 140 7.64 -7.52 -12.04
CA LEU A 140 9.04 -7.82 -12.33
C LEU A 140 9.49 -9.09 -11.62
N SER A 141 9.30 -9.16 -10.30
CA SER A 141 9.80 -10.28 -9.48
C SER A 141 9.20 -11.61 -9.92
N CYS A 142 7.89 -11.61 -10.20
CA CYS A 142 7.13 -12.81 -10.51
C CYS A 142 7.34 -13.35 -11.93
N ASN A 143 7.93 -12.54 -12.82
CA ASN A 143 8.29 -12.95 -14.18
C ASN A 143 9.81 -13.10 -14.39
N THR A 144 10.64 -12.77 -13.39
CA THR A 144 12.11 -12.80 -13.54
C THR A 144 12.87 -13.57 -12.46
N VAL A 145 12.44 -13.51 -11.19
CA VAL A 145 13.24 -14.04 -10.05
C VAL A 145 12.50 -15.14 -9.29
N LEU A 146 11.17 -15.04 -9.15
CA LEU A 146 10.38 -15.87 -8.25
C LEU A 146 9.08 -16.30 -8.93
N TYR A 147 8.55 -17.47 -8.57
CA TYR A 147 7.18 -17.85 -8.92
C TYR A 147 6.22 -17.33 -7.85
N CYS A 148 5.28 -16.46 -8.22
CA CYS A 148 4.32 -15.84 -7.30
C CYS A 148 2.87 -16.33 -7.50
N GLY A 149 2.69 -17.46 -8.18
CA GLY A 149 1.37 -17.96 -8.57
C GLY A 149 0.77 -17.28 -9.81
N PRO A 150 -0.35 -17.80 -10.33
CA PRO A 150 -0.90 -17.45 -11.64
C PRO A 150 -1.50 -16.03 -11.73
N ALA A 151 -1.76 -15.37 -10.59
CA ALA A 151 -2.23 -13.98 -10.60
C ALA A 151 -1.15 -12.97 -11.01
N PHE A 152 0.13 -13.34 -10.87
CA PHE A 152 1.27 -12.47 -11.18
C PHE A 152 2.33 -13.11 -12.09
N SER A 153 2.28 -14.43 -12.27
CA SER A 153 3.17 -15.21 -13.15
C SER A 153 2.43 -15.53 -14.46
N TRP A 154 2.89 -14.97 -15.58
CA TRP A 154 2.38 -15.32 -16.91
C TRP A 154 3.28 -16.41 -17.52
N GLY A 155 3.04 -17.67 -17.13
CA GLY A 155 3.61 -18.85 -17.79
C GLY A 155 5.03 -19.23 -17.36
N ALA A 156 5.14 -20.40 -16.73
CA ALA A 156 6.20 -21.35 -17.02
C ALA A 156 5.52 -22.62 -17.54
#